data_AF-A0AAJ2F7C5-F1
#
_entry.id   AF-A0AAJ2F7C5-F1
#
_cell.length_a   1.000
_cell.length_b   1.000
_cell.length_c   1.000
_cell.angle_alpha   90.00
_cell.angle_beta   90.00
_cell.angle_gamma   90.00
#
_symmetry.space_group_name_H-M   'P 1'
#
loop_
_entity.id
_entity.type
_entity.pdbx_description
1 polymer ?
#
loop_
_entity_poly.entity_id
_entity_poly.type
_entity_poly.pdbx_seq_one_letter_code
_entity_poly.pdbx_strand_id
1 'polypeptide(L)'
;MTTDTYHYERIAKAIEFITDNITAQPSLEEVAEKVNLSPFHFQRIFTEWAGVSPKKFLQFLTADYLKAKIKDTATLIEAAEIAGLSSQSRVYDLFTGIEAVTPQEFKSGGKGLHIDYAYHDTPFGECFMAVTERGICGMAFTNEISKDEDLATFKQKWHFATIEENPSVTEQYVQRIFTPHLSSLDKLHLLVQGTNFQLKVWEALLTIPQGSLTTYQQIADSIGHNKAVRAVGTAVGNNPIAYLIPCHRVIRKEGKLGEYHWGTIRKKAIVGWEASKIE
;
A
#
# COMPACT_ATOMS: atom_id res chain seq x y z
N MET A 1 -26.20 -32.74 -7.91
CA MET A 1 -25.30 -31.59 -7.66
C MET A 1 -23.99 -32.15 -7.13
N THR A 2 -22.85 -31.72 -7.67
CA THR A 2 -21.54 -32.09 -7.12
C THR A 2 -21.32 -31.38 -5.79
N THR A 3 -20.54 -31.97 -4.89
CA THR A 3 -20.22 -31.42 -3.56
C THR A 3 -19.70 -29.97 -3.64
N ASP A 4 -18.94 -29.64 -4.69
CA ASP A 4 -18.40 -28.30 -4.91
C ASP A 4 -19.46 -27.24 -5.25
N THR A 5 -20.47 -27.57 -6.06
CA THR A 5 -21.57 -26.64 -6.38
C THR A 5 -22.43 -26.34 -5.15
N TYR A 6 -22.63 -27.35 -4.29
CA TYR A 6 -23.37 -27.19 -3.05
C TYR A 6 -22.64 -26.32 -2.01
N HIS A 7 -21.33 -26.46 -1.91
CA HIS A 7 -20.51 -25.59 -1.07
C HIS A 7 -20.47 -24.15 -1.60
N TYR A 8 -20.37 -23.96 -2.91
CA TYR A 8 -20.43 -22.65 -3.53
C TYR A 8 -21.72 -21.88 -3.17
N GLU A 9 -22.90 -22.47 -3.39
CA GLU A 9 -24.18 -21.79 -3.12
C GLU A 9 -24.35 -21.39 -1.65
N ARG A 10 -23.85 -22.23 -0.74
CA ARG A 10 -23.88 -21.95 0.70
C ARG A 10 -22.94 -20.82 1.08
N ILE A 11 -21.71 -20.81 0.55
CA ILE A 11 -20.76 -19.73 0.82
C ILE A 11 -21.22 -18.42 0.17
N ALA A 12 -21.79 -18.45 -1.04
CA ALA A 12 -22.37 -17.27 -1.67
C ALA A 12 -23.47 -16.64 -0.80
N LYS A 13 -24.40 -17.45 -0.28
CA LYS A 13 -25.45 -16.99 0.65
C LYS A 13 -24.88 -16.44 1.96
N ALA A 14 -23.80 -17.04 2.49
CA ALA A 14 -23.13 -16.51 3.67
C ALA A 14 -22.48 -15.14 3.39
N ILE A 15 -21.82 -14.98 2.23
CA ILE A 15 -21.20 -13.72 1.82
C ILE A 15 -22.26 -12.63 1.65
N GLU A 16 -23.37 -12.94 0.97
CA GLU A 16 -24.50 -12.03 0.81
C GLU A 16 -25.04 -11.59 2.17
N PHE A 17 -25.30 -12.56 3.07
CA PHE A 17 -25.77 -12.25 4.42
C PHE A 17 -24.79 -11.38 5.22
N ILE A 18 -23.49 -11.67 5.17
CA ILE A 18 -22.48 -10.83 5.83
C ILE A 18 -22.50 -9.41 5.24
N THR A 19 -22.62 -9.28 3.92
CA THR A 19 -22.58 -7.99 3.21
C THR A 19 -23.82 -7.14 3.53
N ASP A 20 -24.99 -7.74 3.61
CA ASP A 20 -26.24 -7.05 3.94
C ASP A 20 -26.32 -6.63 5.41
N ASN A 21 -25.53 -7.27 6.28
CA ASN A 21 -25.60 -7.10 7.73
C ASN A 21 -24.29 -6.59 8.35
N ILE A 22 -23.43 -5.90 7.57
CA ILE A 22 -22.13 -5.41 8.04
C ILE A 22 -22.27 -4.60 9.35
N THR A 23 -23.23 -3.68 9.42
CA THR A 23 -23.43 -2.81 10.60
C THR A 23 -24.07 -3.53 11.79
N ALA A 24 -24.62 -4.73 11.61
CA ALA A 24 -25.09 -5.57 12.71
C ALA A 24 -23.96 -6.40 13.33
N GLN A 25 -22.78 -6.46 12.67
CA GLN A 25 -21.61 -7.24 13.08
C GLN A 25 -21.95 -8.71 13.44
N PRO A 26 -22.53 -9.48 12.50
CA PRO A 26 -23.00 -10.84 12.78
C PRO A 26 -21.85 -11.75 13.23
N SER A 27 -22.13 -12.53 14.26
CA SER A 27 -21.26 -13.57 14.80
C SER A 27 -21.07 -14.73 13.83
N LEU A 28 -20.06 -15.57 14.09
CA LEU A 28 -19.83 -16.78 13.29
C LEU A 28 -21.04 -17.72 13.37
N GLU A 29 -21.65 -17.79 14.54
CA GLU A 29 -22.82 -18.61 14.85
C GLU A 29 -24.04 -18.17 14.04
N GLU A 30 -24.35 -16.88 13.99
CA GLU A 30 -25.49 -16.34 13.24
C GLU A 30 -25.34 -16.58 11.73
N VAL A 31 -24.14 -16.38 11.18
CA VAL A 31 -23.88 -16.64 9.76
C VAL A 31 -23.96 -18.13 9.46
N ALA A 32 -23.41 -18.98 10.34
CA ALA A 32 -23.46 -20.44 10.16
C ALA A 32 -24.90 -20.98 10.22
N GLU A 33 -25.72 -20.46 11.13
CA GLU A 33 -27.14 -20.79 11.24
C GLU A 33 -27.89 -20.41 9.96
N LYS A 34 -27.61 -19.22 9.39
CA LYS A 34 -28.23 -18.76 8.15
C LYS A 34 -28.01 -19.73 6.97
N VAL A 35 -26.88 -20.44 6.95
CA VAL A 35 -26.54 -21.42 5.91
C VAL A 35 -26.71 -22.88 6.35
N ASN A 36 -27.34 -23.11 7.50
CA ASN A 36 -27.61 -24.42 8.09
C ASN A 36 -26.33 -25.27 8.25
N LEU A 37 -25.28 -24.68 8.82
CA LEU A 37 -24.02 -25.33 9.15
C LEU A 37 -23.67 -25.13 10.62
N SER A 38 -22.86 -26.04 11.16
CA SER A 38 -22.20 -25.76 12.45
C SER A 38 -21.11 -24.71 12.27
N PRO A 39 -20.81 -23.88 13.29
CA PRO A 39 -19.81 -22.82 13.19
C PRO A 39 -18.43 -23.31 12.75
N PHE A 40 -17.99 -24.45 13.31
CA PHE A 40 -16.70 -25.07 12.97
C PHE A 40 -16.64 -25.50 11.49
N HIS A 41 -17.71 -26.12 10.99
CA HIS A 41 -17.78 -26.58 9.62
C HIS A 41 -17.83 -25.39 8.65
N PHE A 42 -18.66 -24.39 8.97
CA PHE A 42 -18.77 -23.16 8.19
C PHE A 42 -17.43 -22.43 8.08
N GLN A 43 -16.74 -22.21 9.21
CA GLN A 43 -15.43 -21.54 9.21
C GLN A 43 -14.43 -22.24 8.29
N ARG A 44 -14.37 -23.58 8.32
CA ARG A 44 -13.46 -24.35 7.49
C ARG A 44 -13.77 -24.19 6.01
N ILE A 45 -15.03 -24.44 5.59
CA ILE A 45 -15.42 -24.31 4.18
C ILE A 45 -15.24 -22.88 3.68
N PHE A 46 -15.67 -21.89 4.46
CA PHE A 46 -15.53 -20.48 4.07
C PHE A 46 -14.07 -20.12 3.87
N THR A 47 -13.18 -20.55 4.78
CA THR A 47 -11.74 -20.27 4.64
C THR A 47 -11.12 -21.00 3.46
N GLU A 48 -11.51 -22.25 3.21
CA GLU A 48 -11.06 -23.02 2.04
C GLU A 48 -11.50 -22.36 0.72
N TRP A 49 -12.71 -21.80 0.68
CA TRP A 49 -13.27 -21.20 -0.52
C TRP A 49 -12.86 -19.74 -0.74
N ALA A 50 -12.98 -18.89 0.29
CA ALA A 50 -12.70 -17.46 0.22
C ALA A 50 -11.22 -17.10 0.50
N GLY A 51 -10.41 -18.05 0.98
CA GLY A 51 -9.01 -17.85 1.34
C GLY A 51 -8.78 -17.08 2.64
N VAL A 52 -9.85 -16.65 3.32
CA VAL A 52 -9.82 -15.91 4.60
C VAL A 52 -10.94 -16.39 5.51
N SER A 53 -10.79 -16.21 6.83
CA SER A 53 -11.86 -16.58 7.77
C SER A 53 -13.08 -15.63 7.64
N PRO A 54 -14.30 -16.09 8.00
CA PRO A 54 -15.50 -15.24 7.97
C PRO A 54 -15.33 -13.94 8.78
N LYS A 55 -14.73 -14.05 9.96
CA LYS A 55 -14.43 -12.88 10.81
C LYS A 55 -13.52 -11.89 10.10
N LYS A 56 -12.46 -12.36 9.44
CA LYS A 56 -11.51 -11.49 8.73
C LYS A 56 -12.16 -10.86 7.49
N PHE A 57 -13.03 -11.59 6.81
CA PHE A 57 -13.83 -11.07 5.71
C PHE A 57 -14.76 -9.94 6.18
N LEU A 58 -15.52 -10.14 7.26
CA LEU A 58 -16.35 -9.08 7.86
C LEU A 58 -15.50 -7.87 8.28
N GLN A 59 -14.31 -8.09 8.85
CA GLN A 59 -13.40 -7.00 9.20
C GLN A 59 -12.96 -6.18 7.98
N PHE A 60 -12.69 -6.81 6.83
CA PHE A 60 -12.37 -6.10 5.58
C PHE A 60 -13.56 -5.26 5.09
N LEU A 61 -14.76 -5.84 5.03
CA LEU A 61 -15.96 -5.10 4.64
C LEU A 61 -16.27 -3.94 5.58
N THR A 62 -16.07 -4.16 6.89
CA THR A 62 -16.27 -3.11 7.90
C THR A 62 -15.24 -1.99 7.75
N ALA A 63 -13.98 -2.32 7.45
CA ALA A 63 -12.94 -1.33 7.17
C ALA A 63 -13.29 -0.52 5.91
N ASP A 64 -13.72 -1.16 4.82
CA ASP A 64 -14.15 -0.47 3.60
C ASP A 64 -15.36 0.45 3.84
N TYR A 65 -16.36 -0.03 4.58
CA TYR A 65 -17.51 0.77 5.02
C TYR A 65 -17.07 2.00 5.83
N LEU A 66 -16.21 1.78 6.82
CA LEU A 66 -15.65 2.86 7.63
C LEU A 66 -14.85 3.84 6.80
N LYS A 67 -14.02 3.42 5.83
CA LYS A 67 -13.28 4.33 4.95
C LYS A 67 -14.20 5.27 4.17
N ALA A 68 -15.37 4.78 3.75
CA ALA A 68 -16.37 5.60 3.07
C ALA A 68 -17.06 6.60 4.01
N LYS A 69 -17.26 6.24 5.28
CA LYS A 69 -18.10 6.99 6.23
C LYS A 69 -17.35 7.79 7.30
N ILE A 70 -16.12 7.43 7.63
CA ILE A 70 -15.33 8.07 8.70
C ILE A 70 -15.09 9.56 8.44
N LYS A 71 -15.22 9.99 7.18
CA LYS A 71 -15.18 11.37 6.73
C LYS A 71 -16.38 12.20 7.20
N ASP A 72 -17.55 11.58 7.28
CA ASP A 72 -18.82 12.23 7.66
C ASP A 72 -19.03 12.25 9.18
N THR A 73 -18.26 11.45 9.91
CA THR A 73 -18.33 11.39 11.38
C THR A 73 -17.48 12.46 12.04
N ALA A 74 -17.92 13.07 13.12
CA ALA A 74 -17.16 14.03 13.91
C ALA A 74 -16.11 13.33 14.81
N THR A 75 -16.45 12.17 15.38
CA THR A 75 -15.59 11.45 16.34
C THR A 75 -15.40 9.97 15.98
N LEU A 76 -14.40 9.30 16.57
CA LEU A 76 -14.21 7.86 16.40
C LEU A 76 -15.27 7.02 17.12
N ILE A 77 -15.94 7.60 18.13
CA ILE A 77 -17.08 6.96 18.81
C ILE A 77 -18.24 6.86 17.83
N GLU A 78 -18.57 7.95 17.16
CA GLU A 78 -19.60 7.98 16.12
C GLU A 78 -19.27 7.03 14.96
N ALA A 79 -18.01 6.99 14.53
CA ALA A 79 -17.56 6.02 13.52
C ALA A 79 -17.77 4.56 13.97
N ALA A 80 -17.52 4.25 15.25
CA ALA A 80 -17.78 2.92 15.79
C ALA A 80 -19.28 2.60 15.79
N GLU A 81 -20.12 3.54 16.23
CA GLU A 81 -21.57 3.37 16.30
C GLU A 81 -22.20 3.08 14.92
N ILE A 82 -21.87 3.87 13.89
CA ILE A 82 -22.42 3.66 12.54
C ILE A 82 -21.98 2.33 11.91
N ALA A 83 -20.81 1.82 12.31
CA ALA A 83 -20.27 0.55 11.82
C ALA A 83 -20.69 -0.66 12.69
N GLY A 84 -21.48 -0.44 13.75
CA GLY A 84 -21.91 -1.49 14.68
C GLY A 84 -20.81 -2.00 15.62
N LEU A 85 -19.70 -1.28 15.73
CA LEU A 85 -18.56 -1.69 16.54
C LEU A 85 -18.78 -1.34 18.01
N SER A 86 -18.33 -2.24 18.89
CA SER A 86 -18.51 -2.09 20.33
C SER A 86 -17.69 -0.95 20.98
N SER A 87 -16.70 -0.38 20.27
CA SER A 87 -15.90 0.73 20.78
C SER A 87 -15.03 1.38 19.69
N GLN A 88 -14.60 2.62 19.94
CA GLN A 88 -13.62 3.33 19.11
C GLN A 88 -12.27 2.59 18.98
N SER A 89 -11.87 1.78 19.98
CA SER A 89 -10.66 0.96 19.89
C SER A 89 -10.73 -0.06 18.75
N ARG A 90 -11.93 -0.55 18.41
CA ARG A 90 -12.11 -1.46 17.26
C ARG A 90 -11.92 -0.75 15.92
N VAL A 91 -12.33 0.51 15.83
CA VAL A 91 -12.02 1.34 14.65
C VAL A 91 -10.50 1.46 14.52
N TYR A 92 -9.79 1.74 15.62
CA TYR A 92 -8.34 1.79 15.63
C TYR A 92 -7.69 0.46 15.22
N ASP A 93 -8.13 -0.66 15.78
CA ASP A 93 -7.64 -2.01 15.43
C ASP A 93 -7.83 -2.32 13.94
N LEU A 94 -8.98 -1.96 13.36
CA LEU A 94 -9.26 -2.18 11.94
C LEU A 94 -8.35 -1.32 11.06
N PHE A 95 -8.25 -0.03 11.33
CA PHE A 95 -7.40 0.87 10.54
C PHE A 95 -5.92 0.51 10.68
N THR A 96 -5.42 0.21 11.87
CA THR A 96 -4.02 -0.17 12.06
C THR A 96 -3.70 -1.60 11.61
N GLY A 97 -4.65 -2.52 11.69
CA GLY A 97 -4.47 -3.93 11.34
C GLY A 97 -4.67 -4.24 9.86
N ILE A 98 -5.55 -3.50 9.17
CA ILE A 98 -5.90 -3.71 7.76
C ILE A 98 -5.26 -2.64 6.88
N GLU A 99 -5.48 -1.36 7.19
CA GLU A 99 -4.96 -0.23 6.40
C GLU A 99 -3.55 0.19 6.83
N ALA A 100 -3.17 -0.21 8.04
CA ALA A 100 -1.99 0.21 8.78
C ALA A 100 -1.67 1.71 8.74
N VAL A 101 -2.74 2.48 8.83
CA VAL A 101 -2.72 3.89 9.22
C VAL A 101 -3.59 4.04 10.45
N THR A 102 -3.40 5.09 11.25
CA THR A 102 -4.36 5.39 12.30
C THR A 102 -5.65 5.94 11.69
N PRO A 103 -6.82 5.79 12.34
CA PRO A 103 -8.06 6.43 11.92
C PRO A 103 -7.91 7.94 11.73
N GLN A 104 -7.09 8.60 12.55
CA GLN A 104 -6.85 10.03 12.47
C GLN A 104 -5.98 10.41 11.25
N GLU A 105 -4.97 9.62 10.90
CA GLU A 105 -4.18 9.81 9.68
C GLU A 105 -4.99 9.53 8.41
N PHE A 106 -5.87 8.53 8.46
CA PHE A 106 -6.79 8.27 7.36
C PHE A 106 -7.82 9.39 7.21
N LYS A 107 -8.43 9.82 8.33
CA LYS A 107 -9.40 10.91 8.36
C LYS A 107 -8.77 12.25 8.01
N SER A 108 -7.50 12.47 8.36
CA SER A 108 -6.79 13.66 7.94
C SER A 108 -6.42 13.57 6.46
N GLY A 109 -5.96 12.43 5.93
CA GLY A 109 -5.78 12.18 4.48
C GLY A 109 -5.09 13.30 3.68
N GLY A 110 -4.19 14.05 4.33
CA GLY A 110 -3.60 15.27 3.76
C GLY A 110 -4.10 16.60 4.32
N LYS A 111 -5.07 16.64 5.24
CA LYS A 111 -5.70 17.86 5.73
C LYS A 111 -4.67 18.76 6.40
N GLY A 112 -4.46 19.94 5.80
CA GLY A 112 -3.44 20.90 6.21
C GLY A 112 -2.04 20.63 5.63
N LEU A 113 -1.87 19.60 4.79
CA LEU A 113 -0.67 19.40 3.99
C LEU A 113 -0.83 20.14 2.66
N HIS A 114 0.17 20.96 2.35
CA HIS A 114 0.42 21.47 1.01
C HIS A 114 1.39 20.52 0.30
N ILE A 115 1.06 20.13 -0.91
CA ILE A 115 1.85 19.25 -1.76
C ILE A 115 2.16 19.99 -3.07
N ASP A 116 3.42 20.34 -3.25
CA ASP A 116 3.95 20.83 -4.51
C ASP A 116 4.29 19.63 -5.39
N TYR A 117 3.80 19.61 -6.63
CA TYR A 117 4.17 18.60 -7.61
C TYR A 117 4.64 19.20 -8.94
N ALA A 118 5.44 18.46 -9.70
CA ALA A 118 5.68 18.72 -11.12
C ALA A 118 6.33 17.50 -11.79
N TYR A 119 6.48 17.59 -13.10
CA TYR A 119 7.20 16.62 -13.92
C TYR A 119 8.57 17.15 -14.30
N HIS A 120 9.61 16.31 -14.22
CA HIS A 120 10.99 16.69 -14.49
C HIS A 120 11.73 15.63 -15.27
N ASP A 121 12.58 16.07 -16.19
CA ASP A 121 13.52 15.18 -16.87
C ASP A 121 14.60 14.68 -15.90
N THR A 122 14.90 13.38 -15.98
CA THR A 122 15.98 12.75 -15.20
C THR A 122 16.82 11.85 -16.10
N PRO A 123 18.00 11.38 -15.64
CA PRO A 123 18.82 10.43 -16.40
C PRO A 123 18.09 9.12 -16.76
N PHE A 124 16.96 8.80 -16.10
CA PHE A 124 16.19 7.57 -16.30
C PHE A 124 14.81 7.84 -16.92
N GLY A 125 14.66 9.00 -17.57
CA GLY A 125 13.42 9.48 -18.18
C GLY A 125 12.69 10.48 -17.28
N GLU A 126 11.56 10.98 -17.76
CA GLU A 126 10.74 11.91 -17.00
C GLU A 126 10.20 11.27 -15.72
N CYS A 127 10.15 12.05 -14.65
CA CYS A 127 9.56 11.65 -13.38
C CYS A 127 8.56 12.67 -12.88
N PHE A 128 7.47 12.17 -12.30
CA PHE A 128 6.61 12.91 -11.39
C PHE A 128 7.31 13.02 -10.02
N MET A 129 7.36 14.23 -9.47
CA MET A 129 7.88 14.53 -8.14
C MET A 129 6.79 15.24 -7.35
N ALA A 130 6.55 14.80 -6.11
CA ALA A 130 5.63 15.44 -5.18
C ALA A 130 6.25 15.58 -3.78
N VAL A 131 6.22 16.79 -3.24
CA VAL A 131 6.90 17.17 -2.01
C VAL A 131 6.00 17.96 -1.08
N THR A 132 6.26 17.82 0.22
CA THR A 132 5.61 18.58 1.28
C THR A 132 6.68 19.28 2.11
N GLU A 133 6.28 20.14 3.03
CA GLU A 133 7.19 20.71 4.05
C GLU A 133 7.95 19.64 4.86
N ARG A 134 7.40 18.42 4.94
CA ARG A 134 7.98 17.29 5.68
C ARG A 134 8.92 16.42 4.85
N GLY A 135 8.97 16.64 3.53
CA GLY A 135 9.77 15.84 2.60
C GLY A 135 8.98 15.27 1.42
N ILE A 136 9.62 14.35 0.69
CA ILE A 136 9.12 13.77 -0.56
C ILE A 136 8.03 12.75 -0.26
N CYS A 137 6.83 12.95 -0.82
CA CYS A 137 5.68 12.07 -0.60
C CYS A 137 5.25 11.29 -1.85
N GLY A 138 5.83 11.59 -3.01
CA GLY A 138 5.63 10.84 -4.24
C GLY A 138 6.81 11.03 -5.18
N MET A 139 7.26 9.93 -5.78
CA MET A 139 8.18 9.97 -6.91
C MET A 139 7.87 8.78 -7.83
N ALA A 140 7.58 9.04 -9.10
CA ALA A 140 7.22 8.00 -10.05
C ALA A 140 7.80 8.33 -11.42
N PHE A 141 8.32 7.34 -12.13
CA PHE A 141 8.68 7.57 -13.53
C PHE A 141 7.44 7.47 -14.40
N THR A 142 7.28 8.42 -15.31
CA THR A 142 6.07 8.55 -16.11
C THR A 142 6.30 8.01 -17.51
N ASN A 143 5.21 7.61 -18.14
CA ASN A 143 5.13 7.45 -19.58
C ASN A 143 4.03 8.40 -20.06
N GLU A 144 4.18 9.04 -21.22
CA GLU A 144 3.25 10.11 -21.69
C GLU A 144 1.77 9.69 -21.69
N ILE A 145 1.50 8.40 -21.85
CA ILE A 145 0.16 7.84 -21.98
C ILE A 145 -0.61 7.83 -20.64
N SER A 146 0.08 7.80 -19.48
CA SER A 146 -0.57 7.56 -18.17
C SER A 146 -0.54 8.74 -17.19
N LYS A 147 0.04 9.88 -17.56
CA LYS A 147 0.27 11.01 -16.63
C LYS A 147 -0.98 11.47 -15.88
N ASP A 148 -2.09 11.64 -16.61
CA ASP A 148 -3.34 12.14 -16.03
C ASP A 148 -3.96 11.11 -15.06
N GLU A 149 -3.90 9.82 -15.41
CA GLU A 149 -4.40 8.73 -14.56
C GLU A 149 -3.54 8.57 -13.29
N ASP A 150 -2.23 8.66 -13.43
CA ASP A 150 -1.28 8.59 -12.31
C ASP A 150 -1.47 9.77 -11.35
N LEU A 151 -1.64 10.98 -11.88
CA LEU A 151 -1.93 12.17 -11.09
C LEU A 151 -3.30 12.08 -10.40
N ALA A 152 -4.32 11.60 -11.10
CA ALA A 152 -5.65 11.39 -10.52
C ALA A 152 -5.59 10.38 -9.35
N THR A 153 -4.87 9.28 -9.53
CA THR A 153 -4.65 8.27 -8.48
C THR A 153 -3.90 8.87 -7.28
N PHE A 154 -2.87 9.68 -7.53
CA PHE A 154 -2.14 10.39 -6.48
C PHE A 154 -3.03 11.38 -5.72
N LYS A 155 -3.82 12.19 -6.44
CA LYS A 155 -4.79 13.12 -5.84
C LYS A 155 -5.87 12.40 -5.04
N GLN A 156 -6.31 11.21 -5.48
CA GLN A 156 -7.26 10.40 -4.72
C GLN A 156 -6.64 9.89 -3.39
N LYS A 157 -5.35 9.53 -3.40
CA LYS A 157 -4.64 9.11 -2.19
C LYS A 157 -4.49 10.28 -1.20
N TRP A 158 -4.19 11.47 -1.69
CA TRP A 158 -3.96 12.69 -0.90
C TRP A 158 -5.14 13.67 -0.97
N HIS A 159 -6.36 13.16 -0.95
CA HIS A 159 -7.55 13.93 -1.34
C HIS A 159 -7.93 15.09 -0.39
N PHE A 160 -7.32 15.20 0.79
CA PHE A 160 -7.51 16.37 1.67
C PHE A 160 -6.32 17.34 1.65
N ALA A 161 -5.26 17.03 0.90
CA ALA A 161 -4.15 17.94 0.70
C ALA A 161 -4.48 18.99 -0.35
N THR A 162 -3.90 20.18 -0.19
CA THR A 162 -3.82 21.16 -1.28
C THR A 162 -2.69 20.71 -2.21
N ILE A 163 -3.02 20.32 -3.43
CA ILE A 163 -2.06 19.78 -4.40
C ILE A 163 -1.95 20.76 -5.56
N GLU A 164 -0.78 21.39 -5.69
CA GLU A 164 -0.53 22.44 -6.66
C GLU A 164 0.71 22.14 -7.50
N GLU A 165 0.67 22.54 -8.77
CA GLU A 165 1.82 22.37 -9.65
C GLU A 165 2.84 23.48 -9.39
N ASN A 166 4.03 23.09 -8.95
CA ASN A 166 5.11 24.01 -8.59
C ASN A 166 6.48 23.42 -8.98
N PRO A 167 6.89 23.63 -10.26
CA PRO A 167 8.16 23.12 -10.77
C PRO A 167 9.37 23.66 -10.01
N SER A 168 9.34 24.93 -9.57
CA SER A 168 10.48 25.59 -8.92
C SER A 168 10.85 24.97 -7.57
N VAL A 169 9.86 24.49 -6.80
CA VAL A 169 10.12 23.80 -5.53
C VAL A 169 10.62 22.38 -5.78
N THR A 170 9.94 21.65 -6.66
CA THR A 170 10.24 20.24 -6.92
C THR A 170 11.56 20.03 -7.67
N GLU A 171 11.97 20.98 -8.52
CA GLU A 171 13.23 20.91 -9.27
C GLU A 171 14.45 20.88 -8.34
N GLN A 172 14.41 21.59 -7.21
CA GLN A 172 15.48 21.58 -6.21
C GLN A 172 15.72 20.18 -5.64
N TYR A 173 14.65 19.40 -5.46
CA TYR A 173 14.75 18.00 -5.03
C TYR A 173 15.31 17.12 -6.13
N VAL A 174 14.87 17.28 -7.38
CA VAL A 174 15.38 16.50 -8.53
C VAL A 174 16.87 16.73 -8.73
N GLN A 175 17.32 17.99 -8.70
CA GLN A 175 18.74 18.34 -8.79
C GLN A 175 19.55 17.69 -7.66
N ARG A 176 19.05 17.72 -6.43
CA ARG A 176 19.69 17.07 -5.27
C ARG A 176 19.74 15.55 -5.37
N ILE A 177 18.79 14.91 -6.05
CA ILE A 177 18.73 13.45 -6.19
C ILE A 177 19.67 12.97 -7.30
N PHE A 178 19.68 13.66 -8.44
CA PHE A 178 20.38 13.21 -9.65
C PHE A 178 21.69 13.95 -9.95
N THR A 179 22.02 15.01 -9.19
CA THR A 179 23.27 15.77 -9.32
C THR A 179 24.04 15.85 -7.99
N PRO A 180 24.68 14.74 -7.54
CA PRO A 180 25.26 14.62 -6.20
C PRO A 180 26.33 15.67 -5.88
N HIS A 181 27.10 16.11 -6.88
CA HIS A 181 28.18 17.09 -6.69
C HIS A 181 27.66 18.50 -6.32
N LEU A 182 26.38 18.77 -6.53
CA LEU A 182 25.71 20.03 -6.17
C LEU A 182 24.82 19.88 -4.92
N SER A 183 24.80 18.69 -4.30
CA SER A 183 23.83 18.31 -3.27
C SER A 183 24.35 18.60 -1.86
N SER A 184 23.51 19.16 -0.98
CA SER A 184 23.84 19.29 0.44
C SER A 184 23.99 17.92 1.11
N LEU A 185 24.81 17.85 2.17
CA LEU A 185 25.02 16.65 3.00
C LEU A 185 23.78 16.23 3.81
N ASP A 186 22.69 17.00 3.74
CA ASP A 186 21.50 16.72 4.52
C ASP A 186 20.82 15.43 4.04
N LYS A 187 20.08 14.78 4.93
CA LYS A 187 19.27 13.62 4.56
C LYS A 187 17.99 14.09 3.85
N LEU A 188 17.52 13.31 2.87
CA LEU A 188 16.19 13.49 2.29
C LEU A 188 15.19 12.77 3.18
N HIS A 189 14.10 13.46 3.56
CA HIS A 189 13.00 12.86 4.29
C HIS A 189 11.96 12.32 3.31
N LEU A 190 11.51 11.08 3.55
CA LEU A 190 10.46 10.44 2.76
C LEU A 190 9.19 10.32 3.61
N LEU A 191 8.09 10.86 3.10
CA LEU A 191 6.77 10.76 3.72
C LEU A 191 5.94 9.72 2.96
N VAL A 192 5.97 8.48 3.42
CA VAL A 192 5.25 7.38 2.78
C VAL A 192 4.04 6.93 3.59
N GLN A 193 3.00 6.48 2.88
CA GLN A 193 1.82 5.84 3.46
C GLN A 193 1.68 4.45 2.87
N GLY A 194 1.60 3.46 3.75
CA GLY A 194 1.42 2.05 3.42
C GLY A 194 1.18 1.23 4.68
N THR A 195 0.88 -0.05 4.50
CA THR A 195 0.64 -0.96 5.62
C THR A 195 1.91 -1.20 6.44
N ASN A 196 1.82 -1.67 7.68
CA ASN A 196 2.97 -1.95 8.56
C ASN A 196 3.93 -2.94 7.90
N PHE A 197 3.39 -3.88 7.13
CA PHE A 197 4.19 -4.80 6.33
C PHE A 197 4.90 -4.09 5.17
N GLN A 198 4.21 -3.22 4.44
CA GLN A 198 4.82 -2.42 3.37
C GLN A 198 5.91 -1.50 3.91
N LEU A 199 5.66 -0.79 5.01
CA LEU A 199 6.64 0.09 5.66
C LEU A 199 7.91 -0.68 6.03
N LYS A 200 7.79 -1.84 6.69
CA LYS A 200 8.94 -2.71 7.01
C LYS A 200 9.70 -3.17 5.77
N VAL A 201 8.99 -3.52 4.69
CA VAL A 201 9.63 -3.90 3.42
C VAL A 201 10.40 -2.71 2.86
N TRP A 202 9.79 -1.53 2.78
CA TRP A 202 10.43 -0.33 2.22
C TRP A 202 11.62 0.14 3.08
N GLU A 203 11.53 0.06 4.40
CA GLU A 203 12.66 0.27 5.32
C GLU A 203 13.81 -0.69 5.01
N ALA A 204 13.53 -1.98 4.83
CA ALA A 204 14.54 -2.98 4.45
C ALA A 204 15.14 -2.71 3.06
N LEU A 205 14.40 -2.09 2.14
CA LEU A 205 14.96 -1.67 0.86
C LEU A 205 15.98 -0.54 1.03
N LEU A 206 15.70 0.42 1.91
CA LEU A 206 16.59 1.57 2.17
C LEU A 206 17.95 1.14 2.75
N THR A 207 18.05 -0.05 3.35
CA THR A 207 19.33 -0.58 3.85
C THR A 207 20.21 -1.19 2.75
N ILE A 208 19.69 -1.38 1.53
CA ILE A 208 20.47 -1.97 0.42
C ILE A 208 21.42 -0.89 -0.11
N PRO A 209 22.75 -1.09 -0.06
CA PRO A 209 23.70 -0.10 -0.59
C PRO A 209 23.53 0.13 -2.10
N GLN A 210 23.94 1.31 -2.56
CA GLN A 210 24.02 1.58 -4.00
C GLN A 210 24.87 0.52 -4.71
N GLY A 211 24.44 0.13 -5.92
CA GLY A 211 25.09 -0.88 -6.78
C GLY A 211 25.13 -2.30 -6.22
N SER A 212 24.56 -2.53 -5.03
CA SER A 212 24.32 -3.88 -4.50
C SER A 212 22.96 -4.40 -4.95
N LEU A 213 22.85 -5.72 -5.08
CA LEU A 213 21.60 -6.42 -5.38
C LEU A 213 21.20 -7.34 -4.23
N THR A 214 19.90 -7.54 -4.08
CA THR A 214 19.32 -8.48 -3.11
C THR A 214 18.18 -9.28 -3.74
N THR A 215 17.70 -10.31 -3.08
CA THR A 215 16.57 -11.13 -3.53
C THR A 215 15.32 -10.87 -2.69
N TYR A 216 14.14 -11.16 -3.27
CA TYR A 216 12.88 -11.11 -2.52
C TYR A 216 12.91 -12.00 -1.26
N GLN A 217 13.63 -13.13 -1.30
CA GLN A 217 13.80 -14.01 -0.14
C GLN A 217 14.62 -13.32 0.95
N GLN A 218 15.75 -12.69 0.60
CA GLN A 218 16.59 -11.99 1.57
C GLN A 218 15.85 -10.83 2.25
N ILE A 219 14.98 -10.12 1.53
CA ILE A 219 14.10 -9.11 2.14
C ILE A 219 13.07 -9.76 3.07
N ALA A 220 12.45 -10.87 2.66
CA ALA A 220 11.51 -11.60 3.52
C ALA A 220 12.18 -12.09 4.81
N ASP A 221 13.43 -12.54 4.72
CA ASP A 221 14.22 -12.99 5.86
C ASP A 221 14.61 -11.83 6.78
N SER A 222 15.04 -10.69 6.22
CA SER A 222 15.48 -9.52 7.01
C SER A 222 14.36 -8.89 7.83
N ILE A 223 13.10 -8.98 7.35
CA ILE A 223 11.92 -8.50 8.09
C ILE A 223 11.29 -9.57 9.01
N GLY A 224 11.90 -10.76 9.12
CA GLY A 224 11.41 -11.84 9.98
C GLY A 224 10.19 -12.61 9.44
N HIS A 225 9.90 -12.50 8.14
CA HIS A 225 8.75 -13.12 7.47
C HIS A 225 9.19 -14.02 6.30
N ASN A 226 10.07 -14.99 6.55
CA ASN A 226 10.68 -15.87 5.54
C ASN A 226 9.71 -16.55 4.54
N LYS A 227 8.47 -16.85 4.95
CA LYS A 227 7.44 -17.46 4.07
C LYS A 227 6.67 -16.45 3.22
N ALA A 228 6.86 -15.14 3.42
CA ALA A 228 6.04 -14.08 2.83
C ALA A 228 6.61 -13.50 1.52
N VAL A 229 7.42 -14.25 0.77
CA VAL A 229 8.12 -13.80 -0.45
C VAL A 229 7.17 -13.15 -1.47
N ARG A 230 5.98 -13.73 -1.68
CA ARG A 230 4.99 -13.16 -2.61
C ARG A 230 4.45 -11.82 -2.12
N ALA A 231 4.15 -11.70 -0.83
CA ALA A 231 3.69 -10.45 -0.23
C ALA A 231 4.78 -9.37 -0.27
N VAL A 232 6.05 -9.75 -0.05
CA VAL A 232 7.21 -8.86 -0.27
C VAL A 232 7.23 -8.38 -1.71
N GLY A 233 7.06 -9.27 -2.69
CA GLY A 233 6.99 -8.88 -4.11
C GLY A 233 5.91 -7.81 -4.39
N THR A 234 4.72 -7.97 -3.83
CA THR A 234 3.64 -6.96 -3.92
C THR A 234 4.02 -5.65 -3.24
N ALA A 235 4.61 -5.70 -2.04
CA ALA A 235 5.04 -4.50 -1.32
C ALA A 235 6.15 -3.73 -2.06
N VAL A 236 7.13 -4.45 -2.62
CA VAL A 236 8.20 -3.90 -3.48
C VAL A 236 7.60 -3.22 -4.73
N GLY A 237 6.58 -3.84 -5.34
CA GLY A 237 5.88 -3.28 -6.50
C GLY A 237 5.03 -2.06 -6.19
N ASN A 238 4.51 -1.95 -4.97
CA ASN A 238 3.69 -0.81 -4.50
C ASN A 238 4.53 0.33 -3.91
N ASN A 239 5.83 0.37 -4.18
CA ASN A 239 6.71 1.44 -3.72
C ASN A 239 6.24 2.82 -4.25
N PRO A 240 5.91 3.80 -3.38
CA PRO A 240 5.44 5.12 -3.80
C PRO A 240 6.55 6.11 -4.16
N ILE A 241 7.82 5.79 -3.87
CA ILE A 241 8.97 6.68 -4.11
C ILE A 241 10.01 5.93 -4.97
N ALA A 242 9.86 6.01 -6.29
CA ALA A 242 10.80 5.47 -7.26
C ALA A 242 12.24 5.92 -6.96
N TYR A 243 13.21 5.07 -7.30
CA TYR A 243 14.65 5.34 -7.19
C TYR A 243 15.18 5.51 -5.75
N LEU A 244 14.59 6.37 -4.93
CA LEU A 244 15.03 6.64 -3.55
C LEU A 244 14.73 5.48 -2.60
N ILE A 245 13.56 4.86 -2.70
CA ILE A 245 13.32 3.54 -2.11
C ILE A 245 13.76 2.53 -3.18
N PRO A 246 14.88 1.81 -3.01
CA PRO A 246 15.59 1.19 -4.12
C PRO A 246 15.01 -0.20 -4.48
N CYS A 247 13.73 -0.25 -4.84
CA CYS A 247 13.06 -1.49 -5.25
C CYS A 247 13.64 -2.09 -6.56
N HIS A 248 14.35 -1.29 -7.36
CA HIS A 248 15.11 -1.79 -8.53
C HIS A 248 16.27 -2.70 -8.16
N ARG A 249 16.80 -2.65 -6.93
CA ARG A 249 17.88 -3.52 -6.44
C ARG A 249 17.41 -4.93 -6.05
N VAL A 250 16.10 -5.19 -6.07
CA VAL A 250 15.52 -6.51 -5.75
C VAL A 250 15.36 -7.37 -7.01
N ILE A 251 15.96 -8.56 -6.99
CA ILE A 251 15.97 -9.50 -8.12
C ILE A 251 15.40 -10.87 -7.73
N ARG A 252 15.15 -11.70 -8.76
CA ARG A 252 14.75 -13.09 -8.54
C ARG A 252 15.97 -13.92 -8.11
N LYS A 253 15.74 -15.02 -7.38
CA LYS A 253 16.83 -15.87 -6.86
C LYS A 253 17.72 -16.46 -7.96
N GLU A 254 17.21 -16.58 -9.18
CA GLU A 254 17.95 -17.09 -10.35
C GLU A 254 18.89 -16.03 -10.98
N GLY A 255 19.13 -14.90 -10.30
CA GLY A 255 20.00 -13.84 -10.81
C GLY A 255 19.35 -12.96 -11.88
N LYS A 256 18.04 -13.12 -12.14
CA LYS A 256 17.33 -12.38 -13.17
C LYS A 256 16.73 -11.09 -12.61
N LEU A 257 17.00 -9.97 -13.28
CA LEU A 257 16.25 -8.73 -13.08
C LEU A 257 14.79 -9.01 -13.44
N GLY A 258 13.93 -9.01 -12.42
CA GLY A 258 12.50 -9.23 -12.60
C GLY A 258 11.79 -7.98 -13.11
N GLU A 259 10.46 -8.00 -12.98
CA GLU A 259 9.62 -6.84 -13.30
C GLU A 259 9.96 -5.63 -12.43
N TYR A 260 9.54 -4.47 -12.93
CA TYR A 260 9.64 -3.18 -12.25
C TYR A 260 8.37 -2.41 -12.52
N HIS A 261 7.83 -1.75 -11.49
CA HIS A 261 6.59 -0.98 -11.61
C HIS A 261 6.68 0.03 -12.77
N TRP A 262 7.85 0.67 -12.91
CA TRP A 262 8.13 1.60 -13.99
C TRP A 262 8.96 0.99 -15.13
N GLY A 263 8.76 -0.29 -15.46
CA GLY A 263 9.32 -0.91 -16.66
C GLY A 263 10.73 -1.53 -16.51
N THR A 264 10.90 -2.70 -17.14
CA THR A 264 12.11 -3.53 -17.01
C THR A 264 13.38 -2.90 -17.59
N ILE A 265 13.26 -2.12 -18.67
CA ILE A 265 14.39 -1.41 -19.29
C ILE A 265 14.98 -0.40 -18.31
N ARG A 266 14.11 0.39 -17.65
CA ARG A 266 14.52 1.40 -16.67
C ARG A 266 15.23 0.78 -15.48
N LYS A 267 14.73 -0.34 -14.96
CA LYS A 267 15.39 -1.11 -13.89
C LYS A 267 16.81 -1.56 -14.29
N LYS A 268 16.98 -2.08 -15.50
CA LYS A 268 18.32 -2.48 -16.02
C LYS A 268 19.25 -1.27 -16.13
N ALA A 269 18.76 -0.15 -16.64
CA ALA A 269 19.53 1.08 -16.79
C ALA A 269 20.02 1.62 -15.44
N ILE A 270 19.13 1.71 -14.44
CA ILE A 270 19.49 2.18 -13.09
C ILE A 270 20.52 1.24 -12.45
N VAL A 271 20.29 -0.08 -12.48
CA VAL A 271 21.23 -1.05 -11.89
C VAL A 271 22.60 -0.99 -12.57
N GLY A 272 22.65 -0.92 -13.90
CA GLY A 272 23.90 -0.80 -14.65
C GLY A 272 24.65 0.50 -14.35
N TRP A 273 23.93 1.61 -14.24
CA TRP A 273 24.51 2.91 -13.89
C TRP A 273 25.05 2.94 -12.46
N GLU A 274 24.33 2.36 -11.49
CA GLU A 274 24.83 2.29 -10.12
C GLU A 274 26.08 1.43 -10.01
N ALA A 275 26.13 0.30 -10.71
CA ALA A 275 27.29 -0.57 -10.74
C ALA A 275 28.53 0.15 -11.29
N SER A 276 28.39 0.96 -12.34
CA SER A 276 29.50 1.72 -12.94
C SER A 276 30.00 2.90 -12.09
N LYS A 277 29.39 3.18 -10.93
CA LYS A 277 29.81 4.24 -10.00
C LYS A 277 30.64 3.72 -8.83
N ILE A 278 30.76 2.40 -8.70
CA ILE A 278 31.49 1.72 -7.63
C ILE A 278 32.87 1.26 -8.10
N GLU A 279 33.05 1.09 -9.41
CA GLU A 279 34.36 0.96 -10.08
C GLU A 279 35.10 2.30 -10.13
#